data_AF-A0A7C4KLA3-F1
#
_entry.id   AF-A0A7C4KLA3-F1
#
_cell.length_a   1.000
_cell.length_b   1.000
_cell.length_c   1.000
_cell.angle_alpha   90.00
_cell.angle_beta   90.00
_cell.angle_gamma   90.00
#
_symmetry.space_group_name_H-M   'P 1'
#
loop_
_entity.id
_entity.type
_entity.pdbx_description
1 polymer ?
#
loop_
_entity_poly.entity_id
_entity_poly.type
_entity_poly.pdbx_seq_one_letter_code
_entity_poly.pdbx_strand_id
1 'polypeptide(L)'
;MALILLCCVGIYAVRDPRNEHFGVEMQALFKAIPASEIPSTAVRQLQQTTPGRRVALMTQMLEELSNCNPGVLPYFVSAVGRRFPDMAACMVVEAVNLQPGQVVSIVRAATIVAPEQLEAMILETARHLPDVFPLVAIAAAEQQPQSAERILAAIAAALPEAAPVLEKAMSQQVGYPVDIRQVLSEADCWLENQEAPGIARQGAVSHSPFASLQRLARIRCEKQKQRNSIDSNEPSLGQVDGNESLEKPFLPSCSEAPEVENIKKAASQAVAR
;
A
#
# COMPACT_ATOMS: atom_id res chain seq x y z
N MET A 1 20.16 17.89 -9.50
CA MET A 1 18.90 17.45 -8.86
C MET A 1 19.18 16.40 -7.78
N ALA A 2 19.90 16.77 -6.72
CA ALA A 2 20.32 15.82 -5.66
C ALA A 2 19.98 16.30 -4.23
N LEU A 3 19.09 17.30 -4.11
CA LEU A 3 18.82 18.00 -2.84
C LEU A 3 17.41 17.77 -2.29
N ILE A 4 16.59 16.93 -2.92
CA ILE A 4 15.23 16.61 -2.44
C ILE A 4 15.19 15.31 -1.61
N LEU A 5 16.19 14.44 -1.73
CA LEU A 5 16.21 13.13 -1.05
C LEU A 5 16.65 13.17 0.43
N LEU A 6 17.14 14.31 0.95
CA LEU A 6 17.68 14.37 2.32
C LEU A 6 16.69 14.83 3.40
N CYS A 7 15.47 15.25 3.04
CA CYS A 7 14.52 15.78 4.04
C CYS A 7 13.70 14.70 4.78
N CYS A 8 13.67 13.46 4.28
CA CYS A 8 12.83 12.41 4.89
C CYS A 8 13.51 11.66 6.05
N VAL A 9 14.85 11.72 6.15
CA VAL A 9 15.60 10.94 7.16
C VAL A 9 15.51 11.54 8.57
N GLY A 10 15.13 12.82 8.71
CA GLY A 10 15.10 13.52 10.00
C GLY A 10 13.76 13.59 10.74
N ILE A 11 12.68 12.97 10.24
CA ILE A 11 11.32 13.10 10.81
C ILE A 11 10.86 11.84 11.57
N TYR A 12 11.75 10.87 11.80
CA TYR A 12 11.43 9.81 12.75
C TYR A 12 11.67 10.29 14.19
N ALA A 13 10.55 10.63 14.83
CA ALA A 13 10.33 10.60 16.27
C ALA A 13 11.06 11.65 17.14
N VAL A 14 10.60 12.90 17.08
CA VAL A 14 10.32 13.60 18.35
C VAL A 14 8.85 13.39 18.65
N ARG A 15 8.57 12.35 19.45
CA ARG A 15 7.24 12.12 20.04
C ARG A 15 7.01 13.25 21.06
N ASP A 16 6.44 14.37 20.60
CA ASP A 16 6.10 15.48 21.49
C ASP A 16 4.97 15.02 22.41
N PRO A 17 5.18 14.96 23.75
CA PRO A 17 4.17 14.49 24.70
C PRO A 17 2.91 15.34 24.69
N ARG A 18 2.93 16.55 24.11
CA ARG A 18 1.74 17.38 23.92
C ARG A 18 0.76 16.83 22.89
N ASN A 19 1.14 15.80 22.12
CA ASN A 19 0.29 15.22 21.08
C ASN A 19 -0.55 14.03 21.56
N GLU A 20 -0.42 13.59 22.82
CA GLU A 20 -1.19 12.45 23.34
C GLU A 20 -2.69 12.75 23.46
N HIS A 21 -3.06 13.99 23.78
CA HIS A 21 -4.48 14.40 23.81
C HIS A 21 -5.10 14.42 22.41
N PHE A 22 -4.30 14.69 21.38
CA PHE A 22 -4.77 14.75 20.00
C PHE A 22 -5.16 13.36 19.46
N GLY A 23 -4.46 12.30 19.88
CA GLY A 23 -4.76 10.92 19.47
C GLY A 23 -6.13 10.44 19.95
N VAL A 24 -6.46 10.71 21.22
CA VAL A 24 -7.74 10.31 21.82
C VAL A 24 -8.94 10.97 21.12
N GLU A 25 -8.83 12.26 20.82
CA GLU A 25 -9.88 12.99 20.08
C GLU A 25 -10.06 12.45 18.65
N MET A 26 -8.95 12.13 17.98
CA MET A 26 -8.99 11.64 16.61
C MET A 26 -9.54 10.22 16.50
N GLN A 27 -9.22 9.37 17.49
CA GLN A 27 -9.82 8.04 17.58
C GLN A 27 -11.34 8.12 17.76
N ALA A 28 -11.80 8.99 18.67
CA ALA A 28 -13.22 9.21 18.90
C ALA A 28 -13.92 9.71 17.62
N LEU A 29 -13.28 10.63 16.89
CA LEU A 29 -13.77 11.11 15.60
C LEU A 29 -13.93 9.96 14.58
N PHE A 30 -12.92 9.11 14.41
CA PHE A 30 -12.99 8.00 13.44
C PHE A 30 -13.97 6.90 13.83
N LYS A 31 -14.24 6.72 15.12
CA LYS A 31 -15.30 5.82 15.60
C LYS A 31 -16.70 6.38 15.36
N ALA A 32 -16.85 7.72 15.35
CA ALA A 32 -18.15 8.38 15.21
C ALA A 32 -18.61 8.54 13.75
N ILE A 33 -17.68 8.63 12.79
CA ILE A 33 -18.01 8.85 11.37
C ILE A 33 -18.07 7.54 10.57
N PRO A 34 -18.86 7.48 9.49
CA PRO A 34 -18.89 6.32 8.60
C PRO A 34 -17.52 6.06 7.96
N ALA A 35 -17.19 4.79 7.73
CA ALA A 35 -15.91 4.39 7.13
C ALA A 35 -15.63 5.05 5.77
N SER A 36 -16.68 5.36 4.99
CA SER A 36 -16.58 6.06 3.71
C SER A 36 -16.18 7.54 3.82
N GLU A 37 -16.45 8.18 4.96
CA GLU A 37 -16.17 9.60 5.19
C GLU A 37 -14.77 9.84 5.78
N ILE A 38 -14.18 8.81 6.41
CA ILE A 38 -12.85 8.87 7.04
C ILE A 38 -11.79 9.45 6.10
N PRO A 39 -11.59 8.95 4.85
CA PRO A 39 -10.51 9.42 4.00
C PRO A 39 -10.64 10.91 3.65
N SER A 40 -11.88 11.38 3.42
CA SER A 40 -12.14 12.79 3.09
C SER A 40 -11.89 13.72 4.28
N THR A 41 -12.23 13.26 5.49
CA THR A 41 -12.02 13.99 6.74
C THR A 41 -10.53 14.08 7.06
N ALA A 42 -9.79 12.98 6.92
CA ALA A 42 -8.35 12.96 7.10
C ALA A 42 -7.62 13.94 6.17
N VAL A 43 -7.97 13.95 4.88
CA VAL A 43 -7.40 14.91 3.92
C VAL A 43 -7.68 16.35 4.35
N ARG A 44 -8.89 16.67 4.81
CA ARG A 44 -9.25 18.01 5.29
C ARG A 44 -8.39 18.42 6.49
N GLN A 45 -8.21 17.53 7.46
CA GLN A 45 -7.38 17.79 8.64
C GLN A 45 -5.90 18.03 8.26
N LEU A 46 -5.34 17.22 7.37
CA LEU A 46 -3.97 17.40 6.87
C LEU A 46 -3.80 18.70 6.08
N GLN A 47 -4.82 19.12 5.33
CA GLN A 47 -4.81 20.41 4.62
C GLN A 47 -4.78 21.61 5.57
N GLN A 48 -5.52 21.54 6.68
CA GLN A 48 -5.55 22.57 7.72
C GLN A 48 -4.28 22.57 8.58
N THR A 49 -3.50 21.50 8.54
CA THR A 49 -2.26 21.34 9.28
C THR A 49 -1.08 21.99 8.55
N THR A 50 -0.17 22.62 9.31
CA THR A 50 1.05 23.22 8.77
C THR A 50 1.93 22.15 8.13
N PRO A 51 2.62 22.43 7.00
CA PRO A 51 3.39 21.43 6.27
C PRO A 51 4.36 20.61 7.13
N GLY A 52 5.06 21.26 8.07
CA GLY A 52 6.00 20.59 8.99
C GLY A 52 5.37 19.64 10.01
N ARG A 53 4.04 19.63 10.16
CA ARG A 53 3.30 18.74 11.08
C ARG A 53 2.48 17.67 10.38
N ARG A 54 2.37 17.69 9.04
CA ARG A 54 1.50 16.77 8.29
C ARG A 54 1.94 15.32 8.41
N VAL A 55 3.23 15.04 8.35
CA VAL A 55 3.76 13.68 8.47
C VAL A 55 3.43 13.10 9.85
N ALA A 56 3.73 13.84 10.92
CA ALA A 56 3.41 13.40 12.29
C ALA A 56 1.91 13.16 12.49
N LEU A 57 1.06 14.07 11.99
CA LEU A 57 -0.39 13.90 12.07
C LEU A 57 -0.88 12.70 11.25
N MET A 58 -0.33 12.48 10.06
CA MET A 58 -0.66 11.34 9.20
C MET A 58 -0.29 10.00 9.86
N THR A 59 0.89 9.91 10.47
CA THR A 59 1.32 8.73 11.24
C THR A 59 0.33 8.43 12.37
N GLN A 60 -0.07 9.44 13.13
CA GLN A 60 -1.08 9.26 14.19
C GLN A 60 -2.43 8.80 13.65
N MET A 61 -2.89 9.37 12.52
CA MET A 61 -4.11 8.90 11.88
C MET A 61 -4.02 7.44 11.45
N LEU A 62 -2.88 7.00 10.91
CA LEU A 62 -2.65 5.61 10.54
C LEU A 62 -2.66 4.68 11.76
N GLU A 63 -1.98 5.06 12.84
CA GLU A 63 -1.99 4.31 14.11
C GLU A 63 -3.43 4.12 14.61
N GLU A 64 -4.21 5.20 14.70
CA GLU A 64 -5.59 5.14 15.17
C GLU A 64 -6.51 4.34 14.24
N LEU A 65 -6.35 4.49 12.92
CA LEU A 65 -7.11 3.72 11.94
C LEU A 65 -6.74 2.24 11.96
N SER A 66 -5.48 1.91 12.20
CA SER A 66 -5.04 0.52 12.31
C SER A 66 -5.69 -0.19 13.49
N ASN A 67 -5.96 0.54 14.58
CA ASN A 67 -6.62 0.03 15.78
C ASN A 67 -8.14 -0.06 15.64
N CYS A 68 -8.77 0.91 14.96
CA CYS A 68 -10.23 1.00 14.89
C CYS A 68 -10.83 0.29 13.67
N ASN A 69 -10.26 0.53 12.49
CA ASN A 69 -10.77 -0.03 11.24
C ASN A 69 -9.63 -0.21 10.22
N PRO A 70 -8.86 -1.30 10.35
CA PRO A 70 -7.69 -1.52 9.51
C PRO A 70 -8.07 -1.68 8.02
N GLY A 71 -9.31 -2.08 7.70
CA GLY A 71 -9.77 -2.20 6.31
C GLY A 71 -9.88 -0.88 5.55
N VAL A 72 -9.89 0.25 6.27
CA VAL A 72 -9.94 1.60 5.67
C VAL A 72 -8.56 2.09 5.23
N LEU A 73 -7.47 1.49 5.72
CA LEU A 73 -6.11 1.96 5.45
C LEU A 73 -5.77 2.09 3.95
N PRO A 74 -6.07 1.12 3.07
CA PRO A 74 -5.79 1.30 1.63
C PRO A 74 -6.52 2.52 1.04
N TYR A 75 -7.75 2.78 1.49
CA TYR A 75 -8.55 3.93 1.03
C TYR A 75 -8.02 5.24 1.57
N PHE A 76 -7.59 5.25 2.83
CA PHE A 76 -6.89 6.38 3.44
C PHE A 76 -5.62 6.72 2.66
N VAL A 77 -4.79 5.71 2.39
CA VAL A 77 -3.54 5.85 1.64
C VAL A 77 -3.79 6.40 0.24
N SER A 78 -4.81 5.89 -0.46
CA SER A 78 -5.21 6.44 -1.76
C SER A 78 -5.66 7.90 -1.66
N ALA A 79 -6.56 8.24 -0.73
CA ALA A 79 -7.11 9.59 -0.62
C ALA A 79 -6.04 10.62 -0.24
N VAL A 80 -5.21 10.30 0.76
CA VAL A 80 -4.13 11.16 1.23
C VAL A 80 -3.04 11.26 0.18
N GLY A 81 -2.63 10.15 -0.43
CA GLY A 81 -1.60 10.12 -1.47
C GLY A 81 -1.98 10.92 -2.72
N ARG A 82 -3.26 10.93 -3.13
CA ARG A 82 -3.72 11.81 -4.22
C ARG A 82 -3.52 13.30 -3.93
N ARG A 83 -3.67 13.71 -2.66
CA ARG A 83 -3.55 15.11 -2.26
C ARG A 83 -2.12 15.50 -1.90
N PHE A 84 -1.36 14.57 -1.34
CA PHE A 84 -0.02 14.75 -0.81
C PHE A 84 0.88 13.61 -1.31
N PRO A 85 1.19 13.57 -2.61
CA PRO A 85 1.95 12.48 -3.21
C PRO A 85 3.35 12.37 -2.61
N ASP A 86 3.95 13.48 -2.17
CA ASP A 86 5.24 13.56 -1.50
C ASP A 86 5.31 12.74 -0.19
N MET A 87 4.18 12.51 0.47
CA MET A 87 4.11 11.70 1.70
C MET A 87 3.88 10.20 1.44
N ALA A 88 3.71 9.77 0.19
CA ALA A 88 3.31 8.40 -0.14
C ALA A 88 4.30 7.34 0.36
N ALA A 89 5.61 7.55 0.21
CA ALA A 89 6.63 6.61 0.65
C ALA A 89 6.59 6.37 2.17
N CYS A 90 6.58 7.45 2.97
CA CYS A 90 6.50 7.37 4.43
C CYS A 90 5.19 6.72 4.88
N MET A 91 4.07 7.12 4.27
CA MET A 91 2.76 6.56 4.57
C MET A 91 2.67 5.06 4.29
N VAL A 92 3.31 4.56 3.22
CA VAL A 92 3.35 3.13 2.91
C VAL A 92 4.16 2.37 3.95
N VAL A 93 5.35 2.86 4.31
CA VAL A 93 6.18 2.22 5.36
C VAL A 93 5.38 2.10 6.66
N GLU A 94 4.78 3.20 7.11
CA GLU A 94 4.03 3.21 8.36
C GLU A 94 2.79 2.30 8.31
N ALA A 95 1.97 2.43 7.26
CA ALA A 95 0.77 1.62 7.13
C ALA A 95 1.08 0.12 7.00
N VAL A 96 2.18 -0.24 6.32
CA VAL A 96 2.62 -1.63 6.19
C VAL A 96 3.16 -2.16 7.51
N ASN A 97 3.93 -1.35 8.25
CA ASN A 97 4.42 -1.71 9.59
C ASN A 97 3.26 -2.01 10.54
N LEU A 98 2.23 -1.17 10.52
CA LEU A 98 1.03 -1.34 11.35
C LEU A 98 0.16 -2.53 10.91
N GLN A 99 0.04 -2.78 9.59
CA GLN A 99 -0.83 -3.82 9.03
C GLN A 99 -0.12 -4.65 7.94
N PRO A 100 0.83 -5.52 8.32
CA PRO A 100 1.59 -6.34 7.35
C PRO A 100 0.71 -7.31 6.56
N GLY A 101 -0.48 -7.67 7.08
CA GLY A 101 -1.45 -8.48 6.33
C GLY A 101 -2.02 -7.79 5.09
N GLN A 102 -1.93 -6.45 5.03
CA GLN A 102 -2.51 -5.60 3.98
C GLN A 102 -1.48 -4.97 3.05
N VAL A 103 -0.20 -5.41 3.09
CA VAL A 103 0.90 -4.88 2.24
C VAL A 103 0.46 -4.67 0.80
N VAL A 104 -0.09 -5.72 0.17
CA VAL A 104 -0.48 -5.68 -1.25
C VAL A 104 -1.54 -4.60 -1.49
N SER A 105 -2.60 -4.52 -0.68
CA SER A 105 -3.66 -3.53 -0.85
C SER A 105 -3.17 -2.10 -0.66
N ILE A 106 -2.34 -1.87 0.36
CA ILE A 106 -1.76 -0.57 0.69
C ILE A 106 -0.83 -0.09 -0.43
N VAL A 107 0.10 -0.95 -0.87
CA VAL A 107 1.06 -0.61 -1.91
C VAL A 107 0.36 -0.35 -3.22
N ARG A 108 -0.63 -1.19 -3.60
CA ARG A 108 -1.41 -0.96 -4.82
C ARG A 108 -2.10 0.40 -4.80
N ALA A 109 -2.74 0.74 -3.68
CA ALA A 109 -3.40 2.03 -3.52
C ALA A 109 -2.40 3.20 -3.65
N ALA A 110 -1.23 3.10 -3.02
CA ALA A 110 -0.20 4.13 -3.07
C ALA A 110 0.41 4.30 -4.48
N THR A 111 0.75 3.19 -5.14
CA THR A 111 1.35 3.19 -6.48
C THR A 111 0.43 3.80 -7.54
N ILE A 112 -0.89 3.61 -7.42
CA ILE A 112 -1.87 4.24 -8.33
C ILE A 112 -1.87 5.77 -8.19
N VAL A 113 -1.71 6.28 -6.97
CA VAL A 113 -1.91 7.71 -6.67
C VAL A 113 -0.63 8.53 -6.69
N ALA A 114 0.52 7.89 -6.46
CA ALA A 114 1.84 8.52 -6.44
C ALA A 114 2.87 7.69 -7.22
N PRO A 115 2.68 7.47 -8.53
CA PRO A 115 3.60 6.67 -9.34
C PRO A 115 5.02 7.23 -9.37
N GLU A 116 5.19 8.56 -9.21
CA GLU A 116 6.53 9.18 -9.16
C GLU A 116 7.30 8.87 -7.88
N GLN A 117 6.64 8.37 -6.84
CA GLN A 117 7.28 7.99 -5.57
C GLN A 117 7.61 6.50 -5.50
N LEU A 118 7.49 5.75 -6.59
CA LEU A 118 7.66 4.30 -6.60
C LEU A 118 9.04 3.86 -6.09
N GLU A 119 10.09 4.52 -6.57
CA GLU A 119 11.47 4.23 -6.18
C GLU A 119 11.70 4.55 -4.70
N ALA A 120 11.17 5.67 -4.21
CA ALA A 120 11.26 6.06 -2.81
C ALA A 120 10.48 5.09 -1.91
N MET A 121 9.28 4.66 -2.31
CA MET A 121 8.50 3.64 -1.59
C MET A 121 9.29 2.34 -1.43
N ILE A 122 9.90 1.86 -2.52
CA ILE A 122 10.69 0.64 -2.56
C ILE A 122 11.95 0.78 -1.68
N LEU A 123 12.68 1.88 -1.81
CA LEU A 123 13.90 2.12 -1.03
C LEU A 123 13.62 2.25 0.48
N GLU A 124 12.60 3.02 0.86
CA GLU A 124 12.24 3.20 2.27
C GLU A 124 11.68 1.92 2.88
N THR A 125 10.88 1.14 2.13
CA THR A 125 10.41 -0.16 2.61
C THR A 125 11.55 -1.18 2.74
N ALA A 126 12.55 -1.18 1.86
CA ALA A 126 13.74 -2.01 2.04
C ALA A 126 14.51 -1.67 3.31
N ARG A 127 14.65 -0.37 3.59
CA ARG A 127 15.41 0.13 4.75
C ARG A 127 14.70 -0.18 6.07
N HIS A 128 13.39 0.04 6.13
CA HIS A 128 12.62 -0.06 7.36
C HIS A 128 11.97 -1.43 7.57
N LEU A 129 11.64 -2.14 6.49
CA LEU A 129 10.87 -3.37 6.49
C LEU A 129 11.44 -4.39 5.48
N PRO A 130 12.69 -4.85 5.65
CA PRO A 130 13.34 -5.74 4.70
C PRO A 130 12.56 -7.04 4.44
N ASP A 131 11.83 -7.53 5.44
CA ASP A 131 11.03 -8.75 5.37
C ASP A 131 9.83 -8.68 4.40
N VAL A 132 9.26 -7.49 4.20
CA VAL A 132 8.06 -7.29 3.35
C VAL A 132 8.38 -6.57 2.04
N PHE A 133 9.56 -5.98 1.94
CA PHE A 133 10.03 -5.25 0.77
C PHE A 133 9.84 -6.01 -0.56
N PRO A 134 10.15 -7.31 -0.68
CA PRO A 134 9.97 -7.99 -1.96
C PRO A 134 8.49 -8.05 -2.36
N LEU A 135 7.58 -8.18 -1.39
CA LEU A 135 6.14 -8.15 -1.62
C LEU A 135 5.68 -6.75 -2.07
N VAL A 136 6.29 -5.69 -1.54
CA VAL A 136 6.08 -4.30 -1.98
C VAL A 136 6.50 -4.14 -3.43
N ALA A 137 7.71 -4.57 -3.79
CA ALA A 137 8.24 -4.48 -5.15
C ALA A 137 7.38 -5.25 -6.17
N ILE A 138 6.95 -6.46 -5.81
CA ILE A 138 6.04 -7.27 -6.64
C ILE A 138 4.69 -6.57 -6.82
N ALA A 139 4.07 -6.09 -5.73
CA ALA A 139 2.78 -5.41 -5.80
C ALA A 139 2.85 -4.12 -6.62
N ALA A 140 3.96 -3.37 -6.50
CA ALA A 140 4.26 -2.20 -7.32
C ALA A 140 4.37 -2.55 -8.81
N ALA A 141 5.10 -3.62 -9.15
CA ALA A 141 5.29 -4.08 -10.53
C ALA A 141 3.99 -4.55 -11.17
N GLU A 142 3.12 -5.23 -10.42
CA GLU A 142 1.80 -5.64 -10.88
C GLU A 142 0.89 -4.43 -11.20
N GLN A 143 1.05 -3.30 -10.50
CA GLN A 143 0.28 -2.08 -10.79
C GLN A 143 0.89 -1.22 -11.88
N GLN A 144 2.22 -1.20 -11.99
CA GLN A 144 2.95 -0.38 -12.95
C GLN A 144 3.96 -1.22 -13.74
N PRO A 145 3.51 -2.13 -14.63
CA PRO A 145 4.43 -2.97 -15.42
C PRO A 145 5.40 -2.15 -16.28
N GLN A 146 4.98 -0.97 -16.72
CA GLN A 146 5.80 -0.03 -17.50
C GLN A 146 6.95 0.58 -16.68
N SER A 147 6.88 0.50 -15.35
CA SER A 147 7.92 0.99 -14.43
C SER A 147 8.87 -0.12 -13.96
N ALA A 148 8.89 -1.29 -14.61
CA ALA A 148 9.73 -2.42 -14.22
C ALA A 148 11.22 -2.05 -14.09
N GLU A 149 11.76 -1.26 -15.02
CA GLU A 149 13.13 -0.76 -14.96
C GLU A 149 13.39 0.11 -13.73
N ARG A 150 12.49 1.04 -13.41
CA ARG A 150 12.57 1.91 -12.22
C ARG A 150 12.51 1.09 -10.93
N ILE A 151 11.65 0.09 -10.89
CA ILE A 151 11.51 -0.83 -9.77
C ILE A 151 12.81 -1.62 -9.57
N LEU A 152 13.38 -2.21 -10.64
CA LEU A 152 14.65 -2.94 -10.57
C LEU A 152 15.82 -2.05 -10.14
N ALA A 153 15.89 -0.83 -10.67
CA ALA A 153 16.91 0.14 -10.26
C ALA A 153 16.78 0.49 -8.77
N ALA A 154 15.56 0.69 -8.27
CA ALA A 154 15.32 0.93 -6.84
C ALA A 154 15.66 -0.30 -5.98
N ILE A 155 15.38 -1.51 -6.45
CA ILE A 155 15.78 -2.74 -5.77
C ILE A 155 17.31 -2.86 -5.73
N ALA A 156 18.01 -2.56 -6.82
CA ALA A 156 19.47 -2.60 -6.87
C ALA A 156 20.11 -1.55 -5.93
N ALA A 157 19.50 -0.37 -5.83
CA ALA A 157 19.92 0.66 -4.88
C ALA A 157 19.67 0.25 -3.42
N ALA A 158 18.58 -0.49 -3.17
CA ALA A 158 18.23 -1.00 -1.85
C ALA A 158 19.07 -2.21 -1.41
N LEU A 159 19.47 -3.05 -2.36
CA LEU A 159 20.25 -4.28 -2.16
C LEU A 159 21.50 -4.27 -3.06
N PRO A 160 22.54 -3.50 -2.71
CA PRO A 160 23.74 -3.38 -3.55
C PRO A 160 24.44 -4.71 -3.79
N GLU A 161 24.33 -5.65 -2.85
CA GLU A 161 24.89 -6.99 -3.00
C GLU A 161 24.27 -7.71 -4.19
N ALA A 162 22.95 -7.63 -4.37
CA ALA A 162 22.22 -8.28 -5.47
C ALA A 162 22.32 -7.55 -6.82
N ALA A 163 23.03 -6.41 -6.89
CA ALA A 163 23.18 -5.61 -8.11
C ALA A 163 23.59 -6.40 -9.37
N PRO A 164 24.58 -7.34 -9.37
CA PRO A 164 24.99 -8.01 -10.60
C PRO A 164 23.89 -8.91 -11.19
N VAL A 165 23.03 -9.50 -10.36
CA VAL A 165 21.89 -10.29 -10.83
C VAL A 165 20.82 -9.39 -11.43
N LEU A 166 20.56 -8.25 -10.78
CA LEU A 166 19.58 -7.25 -11.24
C LEU A 166 20.01 -6.59 -12.54
N GLU A 167 21.28 -6.20 -12.67
CA GLU A 167 21.86 -5.66 -13.91
C GLU A 167 21.80 -6.66 -15.06
N LYS A 168 22.08 -7.94 -14.78
CA LYS A 168 21.93 -9.01 -15.77
C LYS A 168 20.48 -9.10 -16.23
N ALA A 169 19.51 -9.11 -15.32
CA ALA A 169 18.09 -9.14 -15.65
C ALA A 169 17.66 -7.92 -16.49
N MET A 170 18.16 -6.72 -16.17
CA MET A 170 17.91 -5.50 -16.95
C MET A 170 18.50 -5.58 -18.37
N SER A 171 19.70 -6.14 -18.53
CA SER A 171 20.33 -6.29 -19.85
C SER A 171 19.64 -7.30 -20.77
N GLN A 172 18.89 -8.25 -20.20
CA GLN A 172 18.17 -9.30 -20.92
C GLN A 172 16.77 -8.87 -21.39
N GLN A 173 16.34 -7.64 -21.10
CA GLN A 173 14.99 -7.11 -21.36
C GLN A 173 14.60 -6.91 -22.83
N VAL A 174 15.40 -7.35 -23.81
CA VAL A 174 15.10 -7.11 -25.23
C VAL A 174 13.90 -7.95 -25.69
N GLY A 175 12.69 -7.42 -25.55
CA GLY A 175 11.45 -7.92 -26.17
C GLY A 175 10.48 -8.68 -25.26
N TYR A 176 10.76 -8.85 -23.96
CA TYR A 176 9.87 -9.54 -23.02
C TYR A 176 9.67 -8.74 -21.71
N PRO A 177 8.44 -8.74 -21.15
CA PRO A 177 8.20 -8.13 -19.85
C PRO A 177 8.97 -8.89 -18.76
N VAL A 178 9.62 -8.16 -17.85
CA VAL A 178 10.36 -8.79 -16.75
C VAL A 178 9.43 -9.27 -15.68
N ASP A 179 9.56 -10.54 -15.34
CA ASP A 179 8.96 -11.08 -14.14
C ASP A 179 9.84 -10.73 -12.92
N ILE A 180 9.44 -9.68 -12.21
CA ILE A 180 10.10 -9.23 -10.98
C ILE A 180 10.14 -10.34 -9.92
N ARG A 181 9.17 -11.26 -9.88
CA ARG A 181 9.18 -12.39 -8.93
C ARG A 181 10.32 -13.34 -9.22
N GLN A 182 10.54 -13.64 -10.49
CA GLN A 182 11.64 -14.49 -10.93
C GLN A 182 12.99 -13.83 -10.61
N VAL A 183 13.14 -12.55 -10.95
CA VAL A 183 14.40 -11.81 -10.71
C VAL A 183 14.74 -11.75 -9.22
N LEU A 184 13.76 -11.49 -8.36
CA LEU A 184 13.97 -11.52 -6.92
C LEU A 184 14.36 -12.93 -6.43
N SER A 185 13.69 -13.98 -6.91
CA SER A 185 14.05 -15.37 -6.56
C SER A 185 15.46 -15.75 -7.01
N GLU A 186 15.93 -15.25 -8.16
CA GLU A 186 17.30 -15.47 -8.64
C GLU A 186 18.31 -14.71 -7.78
N ALA A 187 17.99 -13.48 -7.38
CA ALA A 187 18.83 -12.69 -6.47
C ALA A 187 18.99 -13.40 -5.12
N ASP A 188 17.94 -14.01 -4.59
CA ASP A 188 17.95 -14.74 -3.32
C ASP A 188 18.89 -15.94 -3.37
N CYS A 189 18.69 -16.76 -4.41
CA CYS A 189 19.54 -17.93 -4.66
C CYS A 189 21.01 -17.52 -4.80
N TRP A 190 21.27 -16.38 -5.46
CA TRP A 190 22.63 -15.89 -5.64
C TRP A 190 23.25 -15.36 -4.32
N LEU A 191 22.48 -14.64 -3.49
CA LEU A 191 22.94 -14.19 -2.17
C LEU A 191 23.27 -15.39 -1.26
N GLU A 192 22.41 -16.42 -1.23
CA GLU A 192 22.66 -17.66 -0.46
C GLU A 192 23.95 -18.38 -0.90
N ASN A 193 24.23 -18.40 -2.21
CA ASN A 193 25.43 -19.04 -2.74
C ASN A 193 26.72 -18.26 -2.47
N GLN A 194 26.65 -16.96 -2.17
CA GLN A 194 27.82 -16.17 -1.79
C GLN A 194 28.24 -16.34 -0.33
N GLU A 195 27.38 -16.85 0.54
CA GLU A 195 27.70 -17.05 1.96
C GLU A 195 28.67 -18.24 2.21
N ALA A 196 29.11 -18.97 1.17
CA ALA A 196 30.11 -20.04 1.27
C ALA A 196 31.14 -19.98 0.11
N PRO A 197 32.46 -19.97 0.41
CA PRO A 197 33.11 -21.17 0.94
C PRO A 197 34.20 -20.88 2.00
N GLY A 198 34.09 -21.47 3.20
CA GLY A 198 35.29 -21.81 3.98
C GLY A 198 35.42 -21.35 5.44
N ILE A 199 34.43 -20.69 6.05
CA ILE A 199 34.51 -20.39 7.50
C ILE A 199 33.31 -21.00 8.22
N ALA A 200 33.58 -22.06 8.99
CA ALA A 200 32.64 -22.68 9.90
C ALA A 200 32.15 -21.67 10.95
N ARG A 201 31.12 -20.89 10.63
CA ARG A 201 30.37 -20.09 11.61
C ARG A 201 29.25 -20.95 12.18
N GLN A 202 29.55 -21.68 13.24
CA GLN A 202 28.52 -22.23 14.11
C GLN A 202 27.82 -21.05 14.81
N GLY A 203 26.56 -20.78 14.42
CA GLY A 203 25.63 -19.97 15.23
C GLY A 203 24.93 -18.77 14.58
N ALA A 204 25.23 -18.40 13.33
CA ALA A 204 24.51 -17.32 12.67
C ALA A 204 23.25 -17.88 11.99
N VAL A 205 22.08 -17.60 12.55
CA VAL A 205 20.79 -17.80 11.87
C VAL A 205 20.81 -16.92 10.62
N SER A 206 21.00 -17.54 9.45
CA SER A 206 20.87 -16.88 8.15
C SER A 206 19.46 -16.30 8.06
N HIS A 207 19.36 -15.00 8.29
CA HIS A 207 18.17 -14.21 8.00
C HIS A 207 18.30 -13.77 6.55
N SER A 208 18.07 -14.70 5.62
CA SER A 208 17.77 -14.32 4.25
C SER A 208 16.58 -13.35 4.31
N PRO A 209 16.71 -12.10 3.79
CA PRO A 209 15.60 -11.14 3.78
C PRO A 209 14.38 -11.68 3.01
N PHE A 210 14.55 -12.77 2.26
CA PHE A 210 13.54 -13.41 1.44
C PHE A 210 13.00 -14.72 2.03
N ALA A 211 13.68 -15.34 3.02
CA ALA A 211 13.06 -16.38 3.85
C ALA A 211 11.80 -15.85 4.56
N SER A 212 11.73 -14.54 4.78
CA SER A 212 10.56 -13.83 5.29
C SER A 212 9.36 -13.87 4.33
N LEU A 213 9.55 -13.92 3.01
CA LEU A 213 8.44 -14.13 2.07
C LEU A 213 7.79 -15.49 2.24
N GLN A 214 8.60 -16.54 2.43
CA GLN A 214 8.07 -17.89 2.68
C GLN A 214 7.37 -17.97 4.05
N ARG A 215 7.88 -17.29 5.08
CA ARG A 215 7.19 -17.17 6.39
C ARG A 215 5.89 -16.39 6.28
N LEU A 216 5.87 -15.25 5.58
CA LEU A 216 4.66 -14.44 5.39
C LEU A 216 3.62 -15.16 4.55
N ALA A 217 4.03 -15.93 3.53
CA ALA A 217 3.15 -16.81 2.78
C ALA A 217 2.51 -17.88 3.70
N ARG A 218 3.28 -18.48 4.61
CA ARG A 218 2.76 -19.38 5.66
C ARG A 218 1.76 -18.68 6.58
N ILE A 219 2.11 -17.51 7.12
CA ILE A 219 1.23 -16.75 8.03
C ILE A 219 -0.09 -16.36 7.33
N ARG A 220 -0.03 -15.97 6.05
CA ARG A 220 -1.24 -15.65 5.26
C ARG A 220 -2.11 -16.89 5.03
N CYS A 221 -1.50 -18.03 4.73
CA CYS A 221 -2.22 -19.30 4.59
C CYS A 221 -2.91 -19.70 5.91
N GLU A 222 -2.24 -19.50 7.03
CA GLU A 222 -2.74 -19.85 8.36
C GLU A 222 -3.88 -18.93 8.83
N LYS A 223 -3.76 -17.61 8.62
CA LYS A 223 -4.86 -16.67 8.87
C LYS A 223 -6.08 -16.89 7.97
N GLN A 224 -5.87 -17.27 6.71
CA GLN A 224 -6.98 -17.59 5.80
C GLN A 224 -7.71 -18.87 6.25
N LYS A 225 -6.96 -19.89 6.69
CA LYS A 225 -7.53 -21.11 7.26
C LYS A 225 -8.35 -20.84 8.52
N GLN A 226 -7.88 -19.93 9.38
CA GLN A 226 -8.64 -19.49 10.56
C GLN A 226 -9.93 -18.77 10.19
N ARG A 227 -9.91 -17.85 9.21
CA ARG A 227 -11.14 -17.20 8.72
C ARG A 227 -12.15 -18.21 8.17
N ASN A 228 -11.70 -19.14 7.32
CA ASN A 228 -12.58 -20.16 6.75
C ASN A 228 -13.14 -21.13 7.82
N SER A 229 -12.42 -21.35 8.92
CA SER A 229 -12.91 -22.18 10.03
C SER A 229 -14.00 -21.51 10.88
N ILE A 230 -14.04 -20.17 10.89
CA ILE A 230 -15.05 -19.41 11.66
C ILE A 230 -16.39 -19.39 10.91
N ASP A 231 -16.36 -19.31 9.57
CA ASP A 231 -17.58 -19.35 8.74
C ASP A 231 -18.22 -20.76 8.66
N SER A 232 -17.52 -21.82 9.08
CA SER A 232 -18.05 -23.19 9.07
C SER A 232 -18.85 -23.55 10.33
N ASN A 233 -18.97 -22.62 11.29
CA ASN A 233 -19.66 -22.80 12.56
C ASN A 233 -20.88 -21.86 12.69
N GLU A 234 -21.60 -21.62 11.59
CA GLU A 234 -22.97 -21.14 11.72
C GLU A 234 -23.84 -22.28 12.30
N PRO A 235 -24.49 -22.08 13.47
CA PRO A 235 -25.48 -23.01 13.95
C PRO A 235 -26.65 -23.01 12.96
N SER A 236 -26.96 -24.19 12.43
CA SER A 236 -28.20 -24.46 11.67
C SER A 236 -29.41 -23.95 12.46
N LEU A 237 -29.84 -22.72 12.16
CA LEU A 237 -31.11 -22.17 12.61
C LEU A 237 -32.20 -23.06 12.02
N GLY A 238 -33.04 -23.56 12.91
CA GLY A 238 -34.06 -24.56 12.61
C GLY A 238 -34.93 -24.16 11.42
N GLN A 239 -35.31 -25.20 10.67
CA GLN A 239 -36.45 -25.19 9.77
C GLN A 239 -37.63 -24.47 10.41
N VAL A 240 -37.96 -23.29 9.89
CA VAL A 240 -39.25 -22.65 10.07
C VAL A 240 -40.06 -23.00 8.81
N ASP A 241 -40.91 -24.02 8.94
CA ASP A 241 -41.99 -24.25 8.01
C ASP A 241 -42.98 -23.09 8.14
N GLY A 242 -43.07 -22.26 7.11
CA GLY A 242 -43.96 -21.10 7.09
C GLY A 242 -44.31 -20.71 5.66
N ASN A 243 -45.42 -21.27 5.17
CA ASN A 243 -46.19 -20.75 4.06
C ASN A 243 -46.44 -19.24 4.26
N GLU A 244 -45.98 -18.39 3.35
CA GLU A 244 -46.75 -17.21 3.00
C GLU A 244 -46.43 -16.71 1.58
N SER A 245 -47.52 -16.57 0.84
CA SER A 245 -47.62 -16.06 -0.51
C SER A 245 -47.24 -14.59 -0.61
N LEU A 246 -47.04 -14.14 -1.85
CA LEU A 246 -47.33 -12.77 -2.32
C LEU A 246 -46.36 -11.67 -1.83
N GLU A 247 -45.48 -11.18 -2.70
CA GLU A 247 -45.72 -10.04 -3.61
C GLU A 247 -44.40 -9.66 -4.33
N LYS A 248 -44.51 -9.41 -5.63
CA LYS A 248 -43.43 -8.91 -6.48
C LYS A 248 -43.32 -7.39 -6.31
N PRO A 249 -42.13 -6.82 -6.07
CA PRO A 249 -41.92 -5.39 -6.33
C PRO A 249 -41.49 -5.19 -7.79
N PHE A 250 -42.33 -4.40 -8.46
CA PHE A 250 -42.10 -3.70 -9.71
C PHE A 250 -40.66 -3.16 -9.88
N LEU A 251 -40.04 -3.49 -11.00
CA LEU A 251 -38.95 -2.70 -11.59
C LEU A 251 -39.59 -1.55 -12.38
N PRO A 252 -39.25 -0.27 -12.12
CA PRO A 252 -39.54 0.79 -13.06
C PRO A 252 -38.54 0.74 -14.21
N SER A 253 -39.09 0.46 -15.39
CA SER A 253 -38.50 0.69 -16.71
C SER A 253 -38.13 2.17 -16.87
N CYS A 254 -36.84 2.49 -16.96
CA CYS A 254 -36.39 3.80 -17.43
C CYS A 254 -36.10 3.71 -18.93
N SER A 255 -37.14 3.96 -19.73
CA SER A 255 -37.05 4.32 -21.14
C SER A 255 -36.95 5.84 -21.29
N GLU A 256 -35.96 6.28 -22.07
CA GLU A 256 -35.96 7.44 -22.97
C GLU A 256 -35.81 8.90 -22.44
N ALA A 257 -34.61 9.45 -22.74
CA ALA A 257 -34.30 10.76 -23.38
C ALA A 257 -34.49 12.08 -22.56
N PRO A 258 -33.84 13.25 -22.91
CA PRO A 258 -33.19 13.61 -24.18
C PRO A 258 -31.85 14.41 -24.13
N GLU A 259 -31.30 14.63 -25.34
CA GLU A 259 -30.57 15.83 -25.83
C GLU A 259 -29.19 16.21 -25.30
N VAL A 260 -28.18 15.66 -25.98
CA VAL A 260 -26.80 16.16 -26.04
C VAL A 260 -26.69 17.16 -27.22
N GLU A 261 -27.29 18.35 -27.13
CA GLU A 261 -27.14 19.36 -28.20
C GLU A 261 -27.18 20.81 -27.70
N ASN A 262 -26.40 21.17 -26.66
CA ASN A 262 -26.21 22.60 -26.35
C ASN A 262 -24.84 23.03 -25.80
N ILE A 263 -23.84 22.15 -25.73
CA ILE A 263 -22.53 22.51 -25.13
C ILE A 263 -21.54 23.08 -26.17
N LYS A 264 -21.76 22.90 -27.47
CA LYS A 264 -20.84 23.44 -28.51
C LYS A 264 -20.99 24.94 -28.80
N LYS A 265 -22.07 25.60 -28.35
CA LYS A 265 -22.30 27.03 -28.65
C LYS A 265 -21.66 28.00 -27.63
N ALA A 266 -21.31 27.53 -26.44
CA ALA A 266 -20.69 28.37 -25.41
C ALA A 266 -19.15 28.50 -25.54
N ALA A 267 -18.48 27.61 -26.29
CA ALA A 267 -17.02 27.63 -26.42
C ALA A 267 -16.49 28.58 -27.52
N SER A 268 -17.35 29.18 -28.35
CA SER A 268 -16.94 30.05 -29.46
C SER A 268 -16.82 31.54 -29.09
N GLN A 269 -17.39 31.97 -27.96
CA GLN A 269 -17.41 33.40 -27.58
C GLN A 269 -16.26 33.84 -26.64
N ALA A 270 -15.35 32.95 -26.24
CA ALA A 270 -14.27 33.27 -25.31
C ALA A 270 -12.89 33.52 -25.97
N VAL A 271 -12.78 33.43 -27.30
CA VAL A 271 -11.51 33.58 -28.05
C VAL A 271 -11.39 34.95 -28.76
N ALA A 272 -12.35 35.86 -28.56
CA ALA A 272 -12.36 37.18 -29.20
C ALA A 272 -12.37 38.37 -28.20
N ARG A 273 -11.74 38.21 -27.03
CA ARG A 273 -11.41 39.30 -26.12
C ARG A 273 -9.99 39.21 -25.62
#